data_AF-A0A6G1LH81-F1
#
_entry.id   AF-A0A6G1LH81-F1
#
_cell.length_a   1.000
_cell.length_b   1.000
_cell.length_c   1.000
_cell.angle_alpha   90.00
_cell.angle_beta   90.00
_cell.angle_gamma   90.00
#
_symmetry.space_group_name_H-M   'P 1'
#
loop_
_entity.id
_entity.type
_entity.pdbx_description
1 polymer ?
#
loop_
_entity_poly.entity_id
_entity_poly.type
_entity_poly.pdbx_seq_one_letter_code
_entity_poly.pdbx_strand_id
1 'polypeptide(L)'
;GCIVHISSTRAFMSEPNNEPHSASKAGLLGLSQAMAVSLAPQGVRVNAILPGWIHVVGECREGDEGGWEWERGLAEEDHAWHLTGRVGRVEDVLDAVEFLGGAEGVSYEEDGSSRGVG
;
A
#
# COMPACT_ATOMS: atom_id res chain seq x y z
N GLY A 1 -7.50 19.27 5.85
CA GLY A 1 -7.37 18.53 4.58
C GLY A 1 -6.53 17.28 4.77
N CYS A 2 -6.50 16.35 3.82
CA CYS A 2 -5.73 15.11 3.94
C CYS A 2 -5.02 14.78 2.61
N ILE A 3 -3.75 14.38 2.70
CA ILE A 3 -2.96 13.84 1.60
C ILE A 3 -2.54 12.43 1.99
N VAL A 4 -2.70 11.48 1.06
CA VAL A 4 -2.27 10.09 1.26
C VAL A 4 -1.34 9.70 0.12
N HIS A 5 -0.11 9.32 0.46
CA HIS A 5 0.85 8.78 -0.48
C HIS A 5 0.77 7.25 -0.52
N ILE A 6 0.70 6.67 -1.71
CA ILE A 6 0.75 5.21 -1.89
C ILE A 6 2.20 4.78 -2.09
N SER A 7 2.79 4.27 -1.00
CA SER A 7 4.14 3.71 -1.00
C SER A 7 4.10 2.19 -1.29
N SER A 8 4.89 1.39 -0.58
CA SER A 8 4.95 -0.07 -0.67
C SER A 8 5.78 -0.63 0.49
N THR A 9 5.51 -1.86 0.92
CA THR A 9 6.41 -2.61 1.82
C THR A 9 7.83 -2.74 1.26
N ARG A 10 8.03 -2.61 -0.07
CA ARG A 10 9.35 -2.56 -0.72
C ARG A 10 10.23 -1.40 -0.25
N ALA A 11 9.67 -0.38 0.39
CA ALA A 11 10.45 0.65 1.08
C ALA A 11 11.36 0.08 2.17
N PHE A 12 10.98 -1.07 2.77
CA PHE A 12 11.72 -1.73 3.85
C PHE A 12 12.15 -3.17 3.51
N MET A 13 11.40 -3.85 2.64
CA MET A 13 11.57 -5.26 2.30
C MET A 13 11.76 -5.42 0.78
N SER A 14 12.89 -4.92 0.28
CA SER A 14 13.22 -4.97 -1.15
C SER A 14 13.62 -6.39 -1.60
N GLU A 15 13.40 -6.66 -2.88
CA GLU A 15 13.91 -7.84 -3.60
C GLU A 15 15.07 -7.47 -4.54
N PRO A 16 15.86 -8.46 -4.99
CA PRO A 16 16.87 -8.25 -6.02
C PRO A 16 16.29 -7.61 -7.28
N ASN A 17 17.02 -6.65 -7.87
CA ASN A 17 16.64 -5.93 -9.11
C ASN A 17 15.42 -4.99 -8.97
N ASN A 18 15.07 -4.60 -7.74
CA ASN A 18 13.99 -3.66 -7.46
C ASN A 18 14.49 -2.30 -6.91
N GLU A 19 15.81 -2.03 -6.99
CA GLU A 19 16.48 -0.86 -6.40
C GLU A 19 15.80 0.48 -6.72
N PRO A 20 15.48 0.81 -8.00
CA PRO A 20 14.86 2.10 -8.30
C PRO A 20 13.45 2.22 -7.71
N HIS A 21 12.69 1.13 -7.68
CA HIS A 21 11.35 1.11 -7.12
C HIS A 21 11.40 1.26 -5.60
N SER A 22 12.18 0.43 -4.92
CA SER A 22 12.37 0.50 -3.46
C SER A 22 12.89 1.86 -3.02
N ALA A 23 13.85 2.46 -3.74
CA ALA A 23 14.33 3.80 -3.47
C ALA A 23 13.22 4.86 -3.62
N SER A 24 12.41 4.78 -4.68
CA SER A 24 11.29 5.71 -4.88
C SER A 24 10.24 5.61 -3.77
N LYS A 25 9.94 4.39 -3.32
CA LYS A 25 8.93 4.11 -2.28
C LYS A 25 9.42 4.50 -0.88
N ALA A 26 10.70 4.28 -0.58
CA ALA A 26 11.33 4.83 0.62
C ALA A 26 11.35 6.37 0.61
N GLY A 27 11.60 6.98 -0.56
CA GLY A 27 11.55 8.43 -0.74
C GLY A 27 10.18 9.04 -0.40
N LEU A 28 9.09 8.33 -0.70
CA LEU A 28 7.74 8.77 -0.33
C LEU A 28 7.54 8.87 1.18
N LEU A 29 8.23 8.06 1.99
CA LEU A 29 8.13 8.11 3.45
C LEU A 29 8.75 9.40 3.99
N GLY A 30 9.97 9.72 3.55
CA GLY A 30 10.64 10.97 3.89
C GLY A 30 9.85 12.19 3.41
N LEU A 31 9.28 12.13 2.20
CA LEU A 31 8.42 13.19 1.67
C LEU A 31 7.16 13.38 2.53
N SER A 32 6.49 12.29 2.90
CA SER A 32 5.27 12.32 3.72
C SER A 32 5.54 12.98 5.06
N GLN A 33 6.65 12.63 5.72
CA GLN A 33 7.06 13.24 6.98
C GLN A 33 7.35 14.74 6.82
N ALA A 34 8.13 15.13 5.81
CA ALA A 34 8.48 16.54 5.56
C ALA A 34 7.24 17.39 5.26
N MET A 35 6.30 16.86 4.47
CA MET A 35 5.05 17.52 4.14
C MET A 35 4.11 17.61 5.34
N ALA A 36 4.01 16.56 6.16
CA ALA A 36 3.20 16.58 7.39
C ALA A 36 3.62 17.72 8.32
N VAL A 37 4.93 17.92 8.52
CA VAL A 37 5.45 19.03 9.33
C VAL A 37 5.16 20.38 8.69
N SER A 38 5.43 20.49 7.38
CA SER A 38 5.28 21.76 6.64
C SER A 38 3.83 22.22 6.52
N LEU A 39 2.89 21.27 6.47
CA LEU A 39 1.47 21.51 6.23
C LEU A 39 0.60 21.47 7.49
N ALA A 40 1.18 21.12 8.65
CA ALA A 40 0.48 21.09 9.93
C ALA A 40 -0.17 22.45 10.31
N PRO A 41 0.48 23.62 10.14
CA PRO A 41 -0.14 24.91 10.46
C PRO A 41 -1.41 25.22 9.66
N GLN A 42 -1.57 24.63 8.48
CA GLN A 42 -2.74 24.75 7.62
C GLN A 42 -3.82 23.69 7.93
N GLY A 43 -3.63 22.87 8.98
CA GLY A 43 -4.54 21.79 9.33
C GLY A 43 -4.64 20.70 8.26
N VAL A 44 -3.55 20.46 7.51
CA VAL A 44 -3.48 19.39 6.51
C VAL A 44 -2.66 18.24 7.07
N ARG A 45 -3.27 17.05 7.09
CA ARG A 45 -2.62 15.79 7.46
C ARG A 45 -1.98 15.16 6.23
N VAL A 46 -0.82 14.55 6.41
CA VAL A 46 -0.13 13.80 5.36
C VAL A 46 0.27 12.44 5.91
N ASN A 47 -0.14 11.37 5.24
CA ASN A 47 0.13 10.00 5.62
C ASN A 47 0.60 9.18 4.41
N ALA A 48 1.20 8.02 4.67
CA ALA A 48 1.56 7.06 3.64
C ALA A 48 0.93 5.70 3.96
N ILE A 49 0.45 5.01 2.93
CA ILE A 49 0.04 3.59 3.01
C ILE A 49 1.13 2.78 2.32
N LEU A 50 1.52 1.65 2.91
CA LEU A 50 2.55 0.76 2.38
C LEU A 50 1.92 -0.61 2.08
N PRO A 51 1.22 -0.78 0.95
CA PRO A 51 0.66 -2.07 0.60
C PRO A 51 1.76 -3.11 0.39
N GLY A 52 1.46 -4.34 0.82
CA GLY A 52 2.16 -5.54 0.40
C GLY A 52 1.78 -5.95 -1.02
N TRP A 53 1.77 -7.25 -1.30
CA TRP A 53 1.31 -7.73 -2.60
C TRP A 53 -0.22 -7.56 -2.72
N ILE A 54 -0.62 -6.70 -3.65
CA ILE A 54 -2.00 -6.54 -4.10
C ILE A 54 -2.15 -7.21 -5.46
N HIS A 55 -3.07 -8.15 -5.58
CA HIS A 55 -3.35 -8.80 -6.84
C HIS A 55 -4.28 -7.93 -7.69
N VAL A 56 -3.81 -7.55 -8.89
CA VAL A 56 -4.47 -6.59 -9.78
C VAL A 56 -4.61 -7.09 -11.22
N VAL A 57 -4.48 -8.39 -11.47
CA VAL A 57 -4.51 -8.95 -12.84
C VAL A 57 -5.86 -8.70 -13.53
N GLY A 58 -6.95 -8.70 -12.76
CA GLY A 58 -8.30 -8.37 -13.25
C GLY A 58 -8.59 -6.86 -13.34
N GLU A 59 -7.79 -6.02 -12.69
CA GLU A 59 -8.02 -4.58 -12.54
C GLU A 59 -7.52 -3.79 -13.76
N CYS A 60 -7.93 -4.25 -14.94
CA CYS A 60 -7.62 -3.64 -16.22
C CYS A 60 -8.78 -3.86 -17.19
N ARG A 61 -8.84 -3.03 -18.22
CA ARG A 61 -9.92 -3.10 -19.22
C ARG A 61 -10.07 -4.50 -19.83
N GLU A 62 -8.95 -5.15 -20.16
CA GLU A 62 -8.96 -6.51 -20.71
C GLU A 62 -9.50 -7.54 -19.70
N GLY A 63 -9.27 -7.30 -18.40
CA GLY A 63 -9.85 -8.09 -17.30
C GLY A 63 -11.36 -7.91 -17.19
N ASP A 64 -11.82 -6.66 -17.23
CA ASP A 64 -13.25 -6.31 -17.21
C ASP A 64 -13.99 -6.92 -18.42
N GLU A 65 -13.47 -6.69 -19.63
CA GLU A 65 -14.05 -7.20 -20.88
C GLU A 65 -13.99 -8.74 -20.95
N GLY A 66 -12.95 -9.33 -20.36
CA GLY A 66 -12.74 -10.78 -20.30
C GLY A 66 -13.48 -11.50 -19.18
N GLY A 67 -14.11 -10.77 -18.25
CA GLY A 67 -14.74 -11.34 -17.06
C GLY A 67 -13.76 -12.12 -16.19
N TRP A 68 -12.55 -11.59 -15.98
CA TRP A 68 -11.52 -12.26 -15.20
C TRP A 68 -11.84 -12.18 -13.71
N GLU A 69 -11.93 -13.34 -13.08
CA GLU A 69 -12.04 -13.41 -11.62
C GLU A 69 -10.76 -12.92 -10.95
N TRP A 70 -10.90 -12.35 -9.76
CA TRP A 70 -9.78 -11.85 -8.96
C TRP A 70 -8.71 -12.91 -8.68
N GLU A 71 -9.08 -14.20 -8.59
CA GLU A 71 -8.14 -15.29 -8.26
C GLU A 71 -7.30 -15.73 -9.46
N ARG A 72 -7.50 -15.10 -10.63
CA ARG A 72 -6.89 -15.55 -11.88
C ARG A 72 -5.36 -15.51 -11.80
N GLY A 73 -4.77 -16.69 -11.87
CA GLY A 73 -3.31 -16.85 -11.86
C GLY A 73 -2.70 -16.84 -10.46
N LEU A 74 -3.52 -16.90 -9.41
CA LEU A 74 -3.07 -17.19 -8.05
C LEU A 74 -3.11 -18.70 -7.80
N ALA A 75 -2.11 -19.20 -7.09
CA ALA A 75 -2.08 -20.54 -6.53
C ALA A 75 -2.42 -20.50 -5.02
N GLU A 76 -2.81 -21.63 -4.43
CA GLU A 76 -3.11 -21.70 -2.98
C GLU A 76 -1.89 -21.25 -2.14
N GLU A 77 -0.68 -21.57 -2.60
CA GLU A 77 0.56 -21.19 -1.94
C GLU A 77 0.69 -19.66 -1.83
N ASP A 78 0.26 -18.90 -2.85
CA ASP A 78 0.35 -17.43 -2.86
C ASP A 78 -0.43 -16.80 -1.68
N HIS A 79 -1.55 -17.41 -1.31
CA HIS A 79 -2.36 -16.99 -0.17
C HIS A 79 -1.66 -17.29 1.17
N ALA A 80 -0.92 -18.38 1.26
CA ALA A 80 -0.25 -18.83 2.49
C ALA A 80 0.90 -17.90 2.94
N TRP A 81 1.50 -17.14 2.01
CA TRP A 81 2.52 -16.13 2.33
C TRP A 81 1.97 -14.91 3.08
N HIS A 82 0.65 -14.72 3.10
CA HIS A 82 0.00 -13.57 3.71
C HIS A 82 -0.61 -13.96 5.06
N LEU A 83 -0.30 -13.20 6.12
CA LEU A 83 -0.83 -13.47 7.47
C LEU A 83 -2.36 -13.39 7.55
N THR A 84 -2.98 -12.67 6.62
CA THR A 84 -4.43 -12.58 6.44
C THR A 84 -5.04 -13.85 5.83
N GLY A 85 -4.21 -14.80 5.39
CA GLY A 85 -4.63 -16.01 4.68
C GLY A 85 -5.04 -15.74 3.24
N ARG A 86 -4.78 -14.55 2.69
CA ARG A 86 -5.05 -14.22 1.28
C ARG A 86 -4.11 -13.13 0.76
N VAL A 87 -3.85 -13.18 -0.55
CA VAL A 87 -3.26 -12.05 -1.27
C VAL A 87 -4.16 -10.81 -1.10
N GLY A 88 -3.53 -9.63 -1.07
CA GLY A 88 -4.25 -8.36 -0.92
C GLY A 88 -5.09 -8.01 -2.14
N ARG A 89 -6.12 -7.20 -1.92
CA ARG A 89 -7.02 -6.67 -2.94
C ARG A 89 -6.97 -5.14 -2.97
N VAL A 90 -7.53 -4.55 -4.02
CA VAL A 90 -7.61 -3.09 -4.15
C VAL A 90 -8.46 -2.49 -3.03
N GLU A 91 -9.51 -3.21 -2.60
CA GLU A 91 -10.38 -2.79 -1.50
C GLU A 91 -9.64 -2.64 -0.17
N ASP A 92 -8.61 -3.46 0.09
CA ASP A 92 -7.80 -3.33 1.31
C ASP A 92 -7.09 -1.96 1.36
N VAL A 93 -6.65 -1.47 0.20
CA VAL A 93 -6.01 -0.16 0.09
C VAL A 93 -7.06 0.94 0.15
N LEU A 94 -8.23 0.74 -0.46
CA LEU A 94 -9.35 1.68 -0.42
C LEU A 94 -9.81 1.92 1.03
N ASP A 95 -10.05 0.85 1.78
CA ASP A 95 -10.49 0.93 3.18
C ASP A 95 -9.48 1.72 4.03
N ALA A 96 -8.18 1.50 3.80
CA ALA A 96 -7.13 2.26 4.47
C ALA A 96 -7.11 3.75 4.06
N VAL A 97 -7.36 4.06 2.79
CA VAL A 97 -7.49 5.45 2.31
C VAL A 97 -8.72 6.12 2.93
N GLU A 98 -9.86 5.44 2.99
CA GLU A 98 -11.09 5.95 3.59
C GLU A 98 -10.91 6.21 5.08
N PHE A 99 -10.27 5.29 5.80
CA PHE A 99 -9.92 5.47 7.21
C PHE A 99 -9.06 6.73 7.42
N LEU A 100 -7.97 6.87 6.68
CA LEU A 100 -7.09 8.04 6.79
C LEU A 100 -7.77 9.33 6.32
N GLY A 101 -8.66 9.25 5.35
CA GLY A 101 -9.44 10.37 4.85
C GLY A 101 -10.44 10.89 5.89
N GLY A 102 -11.16 9.98 6.55
CA GLY A 102 -12.18 10.29 7.56
C GLY A 102 -11.63 10.62 8.95
N ALA A 103 -10.38 10.27 9.26
CA ALA A 103 -9.83 10.50 10.58
C ALA A 103 -9.59 11.99 10.91
N GLU A 104 -9.88 12.40 12.15
CA GLU A 104 -9.58 13.76 12.64
C GLU A 104 -8.13 13.91 13.11
N GLY A 105 -7.51 12.84 13.59
CA GLY A 105 -6.18 12.88 14.21
C GLY A 105 -5.37 11.60 14.02
N VAL A 106 -4.87 11.38 12.80
CA VAL A 106 -3.80 10.40 12.54
C VAL A 106 -2.54 11.19 12.21
N SER A 107 -1.55 11.10 13.09
CA SER A 107 -0.24 11.72 12.95
C SER A 107 0.77 10.61 12.72
N TYR A 108 0.94 10.19 11.46
CA TYR A 108 1.91 9.19 11.01
C TYR A 108 1.70 7.77 11.61
N GLU A 109 1.22 6.85 10.77
CA GLU A 109 1.13 5.43 11.08
C GLU A 109 1.84 4.64 9.98
N GLU A 110 2.67 3.68 10.39
CA GLU A 110 3.44 2.82 9.49
C GLU A 110 3.06 1.38 9.82
N ASP A 111 1.96 0.88 9.23
CA ASP A 111 1.58 -0.53 9.39
C ASP A 111 2.28 -1.38 8.33
N GLY A 112 3.40 -1.97 8.75
CA GLY A 112 4.15 -2.98 8.00
C GLY A 112 3.77 -4.39 8.44
N SER A 113 2.53 -4.82 8.20
CA SER A 113 2.13 -6.22 8.43
C SER A 113 2.60 -7.14 7.29
N SER A 114 3.88 -7.53 7.35
CA SER A 114 4.38 -8.81 6.82
C SER A 114 5.86 -8.99 7.18
N ARG A 115 6.14 -9.17 8.48
CA ARG A 115 7.38 -9.85 8.88
C ARG A 115 7.24 -11.32 8.49
N GLY A 116 7.67 -11.65 7.28
CA GLY A 116 7.95 -13.03 6.88
C GLY A 116 9.07 -13.58 7.76
N VAL A 117 8.75 -14.61 8.54
CA VAL A 117 9.71 -15.44 9.25
C VAL A 117 10.06 -16.60 8.31
N GLY A 118 11.35 -16.75 7.98
CA GLY A 118 11.85 -17.85 7.14
C GLY A 118 13.22 -17.55 6.56
#